data_AF-A0A930U9G9-F1
#
_entry.id   AF-A0A930U9G9-F1
#
_cell.length_a   1.000
_cell.length_b   1.000
_cell.length_c   1.000
_cell.angle_alpha   90.00
_cell.angle_beta   90.00
_cell.angle_gamma   90.00
#
_symmetry.space_group_name_H-M   'P 1'
#
loop_
_entity.id
_entity.type
_entity.pdbx_description
1 polymer ?
#
loop_
_entity_poly.entity_id
_entity_poly.type
_entity_poly.pdbx_seq_one_letter_code
_entity_poly.pdbx_strand_id
1 'polypeptide(L)'
;MTGTVYKSTGSWYTVKSEHGNFIECRMKGKFRIKGIKSTNPIAVGDIVDYELEETSDTVTGTIHNIHERKNYIVRKSVNLSHQMHIIASNIDRVFLLVTINNPPTTPNFIDRFLVTAEAYGIETVLVFNKIDTFDDPTLDEQLYLQHIYENIGYKCLRASAKESKGIDKLKEMMIGKVSMFSGHSGVGKSTLVNALEPSLHLKTKTISEASKQGQHTTTFAEMYDLSFGARIIDTPGIKGFGIVDMEKEEISGYFPEFFKLKDQCKFNNCLHKEEPHCAIKKALEKDEIAWSRYNSYLKILEGDDENYRTDSYDEDRKASDETRK
;
A
#
# COMPACT_ATOMS: atom_id res chain seq x y z
N MET A 1 -19.89 -19.21 13.74
CA MET A 1 -20.29 -18.48 12.53
C MET A 1 -19.05 -17.93 11.88
N THR A 2 -19.04 -17.74 10.55
CA THR A 2 -17.89 -17.18 9.82
C THR A 2 -18.23 -15.79 9.29
N GLY A 3 -17.23 -14.92 9.20
CA GLY A 3 -17.39 -13.58 8.68
C GLY A 3 -16.06 -12.92 8.33
N THR A 4 -16.16 -11.76 7.67
CA THR A 4 -15.00 -10.95 7.30
C THR A 4 -14.88 -9.74 8.24
N VAL A 5 -13.68 -9.43 8.71
CA VAL A 5 -13.42 -8.25 9.53
C VAL A 5 -13.42 -7.00 8.64
N TYR A 6 -14.36 -6.09 8.88
CA TYR A 6 -14.49 -4.84 8.13
C TYR A 6 -13.82 -3.66 8.83
N LYS A 7 -13.69 -3.69 10.16
CA LYS A 7 -13.11 -2.59 10.93
C LYS A 7 -12.39 -3.14 12.15
N SER A 8 -11.27 -2.51 12.52
CA SER A 8 -10.49 -2.87 13.71
C SER A 8 -10.23 -1.63 14.55
N THR A 9 -10.89 -1.51 15.71
CA THR A 9 -10.81 -0.37 16.63
C THR A 9 -10.24 -0.82 17.98
N GLY A 10 -8.94 -1.14 17.98
CA GLY A 10 -8.26 -1.57 19.21
C GLY A 10 -8.68 -2.98 19.62
N SER A 11 -9.60 -3.11 20.58
CA SER A 11 -10.07 -4.40 21.10
C SER A 11 -11.39 -4.89 20.48
N TRP A 12 -12.03 -4.06 19.68
CA TRP A 12 -13.28 -4.36 18.99
C TRP A 12 -13.07 -4.49 17.47
N TYR A 13 -13.86 -5.38 16.89
CA TYR A 13 -13.82 -5.69 15.46
C TYR A 13 -15.23 -5.76 14.92
N THR A 14 -15.53 -4.96 13.91
CA THR A 14 -16.80 -5.06 13.18
C THR A 14 -16.68 -6.17 12.16
N VAL A 15 -17.43 -7.26 12.32
CA VAL A 15 -17.40 -8.44 11.45
C VAL A 15 -18.68 -8.49 10.62
N LYS A 16 -18.55 -8.61 9.30
CA LYS A 16 -19.66 -8.87 8.39
C LYS A 16 -19.85 -10.37 8.23
N SER A 17 -21.00 -10.87 8.64
CA SER A 17 -21.41 -12.27 8.43
C SER A 17 -21.63 -12.57 6.94
N GLU A 18 -21.65 -13.86 6.59
CA GLU A 18 -22.00 -14.31 5.23
C GLU A 18 -23.40 -13.87 4.78
N HIS A 19 -24.31 -13.62 5.73
CA HIS A 19 -25.66 -13.11 5.47
C HIS A 19 -25.73 -11.58 5.34
N GLY A 20 -24.59 -10.89 5.45
CA GLY A 20 -24.49 -9.44 5.24
C GLY A 20 -24.70 -8.58 6.50
N ASN A 21 -25.08 -9.18 7.63
CA ASN A 21 -25.23 -8.46 8.90
C ASN A 21 -23.88 -8.16 9.53
N PHE A 22 -23.75 -6.98 10.13
CA PHE A 22 -22.58 -6.57 10.91
C PHE A 22 -22.77 -6.88 12.39
N ILE A 23 -21.73 -7.44 13.01
CA ILE A 23 -21.69 -7.81 14.42
C ILE A 23 -20.42 -7.25 15.03
N GLU A 24 -20.53 -6.63 16.20
CA GLU A 24 -19.38 -6.18 16.97
C GLU A 24 -18.80 -7.35 17.75
N CYS A 25 -17.54 -7.64 17.46
CA CYS A 25 -16.83 -8.78 18.00
C CYS A 25 -15.62 -8.38 18.84
N ARG A 26 -15.26 -9.21 19.82
CA ARG A 26 -14.01 -9.14 20.58
C ARG A 26 -13.22 -10.42 20.42
N MET A 27 -11.93 -10.35 20.66
CA MET A 27 -11.05 -11.51 20.64
C MET A 27 -10.98 -12.17 22.02
N LYS A 28 -11.08 -13.51 22.07
CA LYS A 28 -10.90 -14.29 23.31
C LYS A 28 -9.41 -14.48 23.62
N GLY A 29 -8.90 -13.82 24.66
CA GLY A 29 -7.52 -14.01 25.14
C GLY A 29 -6.41 -13.55 24.18
N LYS A 30 -5.16 -13.97 24.41
CA LYS A 30 -4.02 -13.66 23.53
C LYS A 30 -3.84 -14.75 22.48
N PHE A 31 -4.31 -14.54 21.26
CA PHE A 31 -3.85 -15.35 20.11
C PHE A 31 -2.35 -15.18 19.94
N ARG A 32 -1.59 -16.25 20.17
CA ARG A 32 -0.18 -16.33 19.72
C ARG A 32 -0.20 -16.92 18.31
N ILE A 33 -0.26 -16.07 17.30
CA ILE A 33 0.05 -16.49 15.93
C ILE A 33 1.52 -16.96 15.95
N LYS A 34 1.78 -18.20 15.52
CA LYS A 34 3.14 -18.76 15.44
C LYS A 34 4.01 -17.80 14.60
N GLY A 35 5.06 -17.24 15.20
CA GLY A 35 6.06 -16.41 14.52
C GLY A 35 5.83 -14.90 14.54
N ILE A 36 4.62 -14.39 14.84
CA ILE A 36 4.36 -12.94 14.84
C ILE A 36 4.12 -12.42 16.27
N LYS A 37 5.07 -11.63 16.79
CA LYS A 37 4.91 -10.87 18.05
C LYS A 37 4.06 -9.61 17.81
N SER A 38 2.80 -9.78 17.39
CA SER A 38 1.87 -8.65 17.24
C SER A 38 0.98 -8.47 18.47
N THR A 39 0.70 -7.22 18.84
CA THR A 39 -0.20 -6.87 19.95
C THR A 39 -1.67 -6.88 19.56
N ASN A 40 -1.96 -6.79 18.25
CA ASN A 40 -3.28 -7.02 17.67
C ASN A 40 -3.13 -7.96 16.47
N PRO A 41 -3.52 -9.24 16.60
CA PRO A 41 -3.35 -10.21 15.53
C PRO A 41 -4.43 -10.13 14.44
N ILE A 42 -5.52 -9.37 14.63
CA ILE A 42 -6.66 -9.31 13.70
C ILE A 42 -6.58 -8.02 12.88
N ALA A 43 -6.65 -8.19 11.55
CA ALA A 43 -6.57 -7.14 10.56
C ALA A 43 -7.89 -7.04 9.76
N VAL A 44 -8.10 -5.90 9.11
CA VAL A 44 -9.22 -5.73 8.18
C VAL A 44 -9.03 -6.64 6.98
N GLY A 45 -10.07 -7.36 6.57
CA GLY A 45 -10.02 -8.39 5.53
C GLY A 45 -9.77 -9.81 6.05
N ASP A 46 -9.48 -10.00 7.34
CA ASP A 46 -9.37 -11.34 7.91
C ASP A 46 -10.73 -12.06 7.86
N ILE A 47 -10.68 -13.35 7.51
CA ILE A 47 -11.80 -14.26 7.66
C ILE A 47 -11.69 -14.89 9.05
N VAL A 48 -12.74 -14.79 9.85
CA VAL A 48 -12.75 -15.19 11.26
C VAL A 48 -13.97 -16.04 11.59
N ASP A 49 -13.78 -16.98 12.52
CA ASP A 49 -14.90 -17.66 13.16
C ASP A 49 -15.17 -17.03 14.53
N TYR A 50 -16.46 -16.78 14.79
CA TYR A 50 -16.95 -16.18 16.02
C TYR A 50 -18.20 -16.90 16.54
N GLU A 51 -18.40 -16.82 17.84
CA GLU A 51 -19.60 -17.27 18.56
C GLU A 51 -20.38 -16.06 19.03
N LEU A 52 -21.71 -16.10 18.94
CA LEU A 52 -22.56 -15.02 19.46
C LEU A 52 -22.69 -15.14 20.97
N GLU A 53 -22.57 -14.02 21.64
CA GLU A 53 -22.86 -13.84 23.06
C GLU A 53 -24.03 -12.86 23.18
N GLU A 54 -25.17 -13.39 23.60
CA GLU A 54 -26.33 -12.59 23.95
C GLU A 54 -26.19 -12.15 25.40
N THR A 55 -25.97 -10.85 25.61
CA THR A 55 -26.19 -10.21 26.91
C THR A 55 -27.54 -9.50 26.88
N SER A 56 -28.13 -9.28 28.05
CA SER A 56 -29.50 -8.78 28.24
C SER A 56 -29.88 -7.58 27.36
N ASP A 57 -28.89 -6.76 26.97
CA ASP A 57 -29.09 -5.50 26.24
C ASP A 57 -28.44 -5.48 24.83
N THR A 58 -27.54 -6.41 24.49
CA THR A 58 -26.80 -6.40 23.21
C THR A 58 -26.32 -7.78 22.75
N VAL A 59 -26.37 -8.02 21.43
CA VAL A 59 -25.75 -9.19 20.79
C VAL A 59 -24.34 -8.82 20.35
N THR A 60 -23.35 -9.51 20.90
CA THR A 60 -21.92 -9.33 20.53
C THR A 60 -21.31 -10.65 20.09
N GLY A 61 -20.13 -10.63 19.48
CA GLY A 61 -19.43 -11.84 19.06
C GLY A 61 -18.07 -12.04 19.76
N THR A 62 -17.68 -13.29 19.97
CA THR A 62 -16.34 -13.65 20.44
C THR A 62 -15.61 -14.43 19.36
N ILE A 63 -14.56 -13.80 18.80
CA ILE A 63 -13.67 -14.40 17.79
C ILE A 63 -12.78 -15.44 18.46
N HIS A 64 -12.79 -16.65 17.91
CA HIS A 64 -12.03 -17.79 18.42
C HIS A 64 -11.23 -18.52 17.33
N ASN A 65 -11.26 -18.06 16.08
CA ASN A 65 -10.38 -18.53 15.02
C ASN A 65 -10.12 -17.43 13.97
N ILE A 66 -8.91 -17.40 13.41
CA ILE A 66 -8.53 -16.55 12.27
C ILE A 66 -8.04 -17.51 11.18
N HIS A 67 -8.65 -17.45 10.01
CA HIS A 67 -8.30 -18.31 8.88
C HIS A 67 -6.95 -17.89 8.27
N GLU A 68 -6.35 -18.79 7.49
CA GLU A 68 -5.09 -18.52 6.79
C GLU A 68 -5.26 -17.36 5.81
N ARG A 69 -4.28 -16.46 5.79
CA ARG A 69 -4.28 -15.27 4.93
C ARG A 69 -3.66 -15.60 3.59
N LYS A 70 -4.30 -15.18 2.50
CA LYS A 70 -3.70 -15.18 1.17
C LYS A 70 -2.48 -14.26 1.08
N ASN A 71 -2.60 -13.08 1.70
CA ASN A 71 -1.56 -12.06 1.80
C ASN A 71 -1.92 -11.05 2.90
N TYR A 72 -0.99 -10.16 3.23
CA TYR A 72 -1.22 -9.11 4.20
C TYR A 72 -0.27 -7.93 4.06
N ILE A 73 -0.66 -6.80 4.63
CA ILE A 73 0.15 -5.59 4.73
C ILE A 73 0.44 -5.33 6.18
N VAL A 74 1.71 -5.04 6.47
CA VAL A 74 2.11 -4.63 7.81
C VAL A 74 2.61 -3.19 7.84
N ARG A 75 2.54 -2.62 9.02
CA ARG A 75 3.16 -1.35 9.36
C ARG A 75 4.11 -1.55 10.52
N LYS A 76 5.29 -0.96 10.40
CA LYS A 76 6.22 -0.80 11.52
C LYS A 76 5.68 0.28 12.46
N SER A 77 5.51 -0.06 13.74
CA SER A 77 5.16 0.93 14.75
C SER A 77 6.25 2.00 14.85
N VAL A 78 5.84 3.26 15.02
CA VAL A 78 6.76 4.40 15.22
C VAL A 78 7.38 4.42 16.61
N ASN A 79 6.87 3.60 17.54
CA ASN A 79 7.39 3.50 18.89
C ASN A 79 8.50 2.42 18.98
N LEU A 80 9.40 2.58 19.94
CA LEU A 80 10.62 1.79 20.24
C LEU A 80 10.46 0.25 20.32
N SER A 81 9.27 -0.32 20.10
CA SER A 81 9.00 -1.74 20.27
C SER A 81 9.34 -2.62 19.06
N HIS A 82 9.70 -2.05 17.89
CA HIS A 82 9.89 -2.79 16.63
C HIS A 82 8.72 -3.72 16.25
N GLN A 83 7.53 -3.51 16.83
CA GLN A 83 6.40 -4.39 16.60
C GLN A 83 5.77 -4.11 15.24
N MET A 84 5.60 -5.18 14.46
CA MET A 84 4.86 -5.17 13.20
C MET A 84 3.37 -5.38 13.47
N HIS A 85 2.55 -4.50 12.93
CA HIS A 85 1.10 -4.56 13.03
C HIS A 85 0.54 -4.85 11.65
N ILE A 86 -0.25 -5.91 11.55
CA ILE A 86 -0.95 -6.24 10.30
C ILE A 86 -2.16 -5.32 10.21
N ILE A 87 -2.28 -4.57 9.12
CA ILE A 87 -3.34 -3.58 8.97
C ILE A 87 -4.46 -4.09 8.09
N ALA A 88 -4.09 -4.77 7.00
CA ALA A 88 -5.02 -5.31 6.03
C ALA A 88 -4.54 -6.68 5.55
N SER A 89 -5.46 -7.56 5.20
CA SER A 89 -5.20 -8.91 4.68
C SER A 89 -6.19 -9.28 3.57
N ASN A 90 -5.87 -10.36 2.85
CA ASN A 90 -6.71 -10.91 1.78
C ASN A 90 -7.06 -9.86 0.71
N ILE A 91 -6.05 -9.11 0.30
CA ILE A 91 -6.15 -8.04 -0.68
C ILE A 91 -5.91 -8.64 -2.06
N ASP A 92 -6.84 -8.46 -2.98
CA ASP A 92 -6.69 -8.95 -4.34
C ASP A 92 -5.84 -8.00 -5.18
N ARG A 93 -6.03 -6.69 -4.98
CA ARG A 93 -5.37 -5.66 -5.78
C ARG A 93 -5.02 -4.42 -4.99
N VAL A 94 -3.90 -3.83 -5.36
CA VAL A 94 -3.51 -2.51 -4.90
C VAL A 94 -3.41 -1.56 -6.08
N PHE A 95 -4.04 -0.40 -5.95
CA PHE A 95 -3.91 0.70 -6.89
C PHE A 95 -2.96 1.73 -6.31
N LEU A 96 -1.75 1.80 -6.85
CA LEU A 96 -0.77 2.80 -6.46
C LEU A 96 -1.00 4.06 -7.29
N LEU A 97 -1.48 5.12 -6.65
CA LEU A 97 -1.65 6.42 -7.30
C LEU A 97 -0.29 7.09 -7.45
N VAL A 98 0.04 7.43 -8.69
CA VAL A 98 1.25 8.11 -9.13
C VAL A 98 0.84 9.45 -9.71
N THR A 99 1.56 10.51 -9.33
CA THR A 99 1.40 11.85 -9.90
C THR A 99 2.76 12.36 -10.32
N ILE A 100 2.87 12.93 -11.52
CA ILE A 100 4.12 13.53 -12.00
C ILE A 100 4.38 14.86 -11.30
N ASN A 101 3.34 15.62 -11.04
CA ASN A 101 3.38 16.87 -10.29
C ASN A 101 2.32 16.92 -9.18
N ASN A 102 2.56 17.77 -8.17
CA ASN A 102 1.60 18.15 -7.13
C ASN A 102 0.91 16.99 -6.36
N PRO A 103 1.63 16.19 -5.56
CA PRO A 103 3.09 16.13 -5.42
C PRO A 103 3.73 15.15 -6.43
N PRO A 104 5.01 15.31 -6.79
CA PRO A 104 5.70 14.31 -7.60
C PRO A 104 5.85 12.99 -6.84
N THR A 105 5.70 11.87 -7.55
CA THR A 105 5.96 10.53 -7.05
C THR A 105 7.23 10.01 -7.71
N THR A 106 8.27 9.76 -6.92
CA THR A 106 9.58 9.38 -7.48
C THR A 106 9.59 7.91 -7.93
N PRO A 107 10.40 7.54 -8.95
CA PRO A 107 10.59 6.13 -9.32
C PRO A 107 11.04 5.26 -8.14
N ASN A 108 11.92 5.79 -7.28
CA ASN A 108 12.35 5.08 -6.06
C ASN A 108 11.15 4.72 -5.17
N PHE A 109 10.23 5.65 -4.94
CA PHE A 109 9.02 5.36 -4.16
C PHE A 109 8.16 4.26 -4.81
N ILE A 110 7.94 4.37 -6.12
CA ILE A 110 7.14 3.39 -6.88
C ILE A 110 7.79 2.01 -6.77
N ASP A 111 9.10 1.93 -7.01
CA ASP A 111 9.85 0.69 -7.04
C ASP A 111 9.87 0.01 -5.67
N ARG A 112 10.07 0.78 -4.59
CA ARG A 112 9.98 0.30 -3.20
C ARG A 112 8.59 -0.28 -2.89
N PHE A 113 7.56 0.40 -3.36
CA PHE A 113 6.18 -0.06 -3.20
C PHE A 113 5.96 -1.38 -3.92
N LEU A 114 6.36 -1.44 -5.19
CA LEU A 114 6.17 -2.62 -6.04
C LEU A 114 6.91 -3.82 -5.46
N VAL A 115 8.18 -3.67 -5.07
CA VAL A 115 8.96 -4.74 -4.40
C VAL A 115 8.24 -5.27 -3.17
N THR A 116 7.68 -4.38 -2.35
CA THR A 116 6.94 -4.77 -1.14
C THR A 116 5.64 -5.51 -1.49
N ALA A 117 4.91 -5.04 -2.50
CA ALA A 117 3.69 -5.69 -2.95
C ALA A 117 3.95 -7.08 -3.55
N GLU A 118 5.03 -7.24 -4.33
CA GLU A 118 5.46 -8.53 -4.89
C GLU A 118 5.85 -9.51 -3.80
N ALA A 119 6.60 -9.07 -2.77
CA ALA A 119 6.95 -9.91 -1.62
C ALA A 119 5.73 -10.40 -0.85
N TYR A 120 4.64 -9.62 -0.85
CA TYR A 120 3.37 -10.03 -0.26
C TYR A 120 2.43 -10.74 -1.23
N GLY A 121 2.82 -10.96 -2.49
CA GLY A 121 1.95 -11.60 -3.49
C GLY A 121 0.68 -10.80 -3.77
N ILE A 122 0.78 -9.46 -3.81
CA ILE A 122 -0.35 -8.55 -4.06
C ILE A 122 -0.19 -7.94 -5.46
N GLU A 123 -1.16 -8.20 -6.35
CA GLU A 123 -1.18 -7.61 -7.70
C GLU A 123 -1.31 -6.08 -7.60
N THR A 124 -0.31 -5.36 -8.13
CA THR A 124 -0.30 -3.89 -8.11
C THR A 124 -0.57 -3.31 -9.50
N VAL A 125 -1.40 -2.27 -9.53
CA VAL A 125 -1.74 -1.48 -10.71
C VAL A 125 -1.31 -0.04 -10.48
N LEU A 126 -0.53 0.51 -11.39
CA LEU A 126 -0.12 1.92 -11.33
C LEU A 126 -1.24 2.79 -11.91
N VAL A 127 -1.66 3.80 -11.16
CA VAL A 127 -2.70 4.76 -11.59
C VAL A 127 -2.08 6.15 -11.65
N PHE A 128 -1.70 6.57 -12.84
CA PHE A 128 -1.26 7.94 -13.13
C PHE A 128 -2.46 8.88 -13.02
N ASN A 129 -2.58 9.55 -11.89
CA ASN A 129 -3.70 10.42 -11.57
C ASN A 129 -3.42 11.88 -11.94
N LYS A 130 -4.47 12.71 -11.95
CA LYS A 130 -4.44 14.15 -12.28
C LYS A 130 -3.93 14.44 -13.68
N ILE A 131 -4.26 13.57 -14.64
CA ILE A 131 -3.88 13.80 -16.05
C ILE A 131 -4.46 15.08 -16.64
N ASP A 132 -5.46 15.69 -15.98
CA ASP A 132 -6.02 17.00 -16.31
C ASP A 132 -5.08 18.18 -16.03
N THR A 133 -3.97 17.96 -15.32
CA THR A 133 -3.01 19.01 -14.97
C THR A 133 -1.70 18.96 -15.76
N PHE A 134 -1.64 18.14 -16.82
CA PHE A 134 -0.41 17.94 -17.59
C PHE A 134 -0.32 18.92 -18.75
N ASP A 135 0.84 19.56 -18.89
CA ASP A 135 1.28 20.17 -20.14
C ASP A 135 2.05 19.14 -20.99
N ASP A 136 2.45 19.51 -22.21
CA ASP A 136 3.14 18.59 -23.13
C ASP A 136 4.40 17.96 -22.51
N PRO A 137 5.30 18.71 -21.82
CA PRO A 137 6.45 18.11 -21.15
C PRO A 137 6.08 17.14 -20.03
N THR A 138 5.10 17.47 -19.19
CA THR A 138 4.64 16.58 -18.10
C THR A 138 4.00 15.31 -18.66
N LEU A 139 3.27 15.44 -19.78
CA LEU A 139 2.67 14.30 -20.47
C LEU A 139 3.75 13.36 -21.02
N ASP A 140 4.80 13.90 -21.64
CA ASP A 140 5.92 13.10 -22.15
C ASP A 140 6.64 12.36 -21.02
N GLU A 141 6.90 13.03 -19.89
CA GLU A 141 7.48 12.40 -18.70
C GLU A 141 6.57 11.27 -18.16
N GLN A 142 5.26 11.51 -18.11
CA GLN A 142 4.30 10.50 -17.69
C GLN A 142 4.32 9.28 -18.61
N LEU A 143 4.30 9.50 -19.93
CA LEU A 143 4.26 8.44 -20.93
C LEU A 143 5.56 7.61 -20.90
N TYR A 144 6.71 8.28 -20.73
CA TYR A 144 7.99 7.60 -20.55
C TYR A 144 7.98 6.72 -19.29
N LEU A 145 7.52 7.24 -18.15
CA LEU A 145 7.45 6.48 -16.92
C LEU A 145 6.48 5.30 -17.03
N GLN A 146 5.32 5.51 -17.65
CA GLN A 146 4.36 4.45 -17.94
C GLN A 146 4.98 3.35 -18.81
N HIS A 147 5.69 3.72 -19.87
CA HIS A 147 6.33 2.77 -20.78
C HIS A 147 7.33 1.86 -20.05
N ILE A 148 8.15 2.41 -19.16
CA ILE A 148 9.10 1.63 -18.35
C ILE A 148 8.38 0.52 -17.58
N TYR A 149 7.31 0.86 -16.86
CA TYR A 149 6.59 -0.09 -16.01
C TYR A 149 5.74 -1.10 -16.81
N GLU A 150 5.15 -0.67 -17.92
CA GLU A 150 4.40 -1.59 -18.81
C GLU A 150 5.31 -2.63 -19.45
N ASN A 151 6.51 -2.25 -19.89
CA ASN A 151 7.46 -3.17 -20.51
C ASN A 151 7.90 -4.30 -19.57
N ILE A 152 7.98 -4.03 -18.27
CA ILE A 152 8.35 -5.03 -17.26
C ILE A 152 7.14 -5.84 -16.75
N GLY A 153 5.92 -5.52 -17.21
CA GLY A 153 4.71 -6.32 -17.00
C GLY A 153 3.67 -5.71 -16.05
N TYR A 154 3.87 -4.49 -15.54
CA TYR A 154 2.88 -3.83 -14.70
C TYR A 154 1.76 -3.23 -15.54
N LYS A 155 0.53 -3.30 -15.00
CA LYS A 155 -0.62 -2.61 -15.59
C LYS A 155 -0.60 -1.16 -15.18
N CYS A 156 -0.68 -0.27 -16.15
CA CYS A 156 -0.80 1.16 -15.92
C CYS A 156 -2.16 1.68 -16.38
N LEU A 157 -2.72 2.60 -15.61
CA LEU A 157 -3.93 3.34 -15.95
C LEU A 157 -3.66 4.83 -15.82
N ARG A 158 -4.37 5.61 -16.62
CA ARG A 158 -4.40 7.07 -16.54
C ARG A 158 -5.79 7.48 -16.06
N ALA A 159 -5.84 8.33 -15.04
CA ALA A 159 -7.09 8.76 -14.42
C ALA A 159 -7.10 10.27 -14.15
N SER A 160 -8.28 10.85 -14.26
CA SER A 160 -8.59 12.16 -13.68
C SER A 160 -9.92 12.06 -12.97
N ALA A 161 -9.89 12.21 -11.64
CA ALA A 161 -11.11 12.30 -10.85
C ALA A 161 -11.93 13.55 -11.20
N LYS A 162 -11.27 14.64 -11.63
CA LYS A 162 -11.92 15.90 -12.01
C LYS A 162 -12.68 15.78 -13.32
N GLU A 163 -12.08 15.13 -14.31
CA GLU A 163 -12.69 14.95 -15.64
C GLU A 163 -13.43 13.60 -15.78
N SER A 164 -13.50 12.81 -14.71
CA SER A 164 -14.05 11.44 -14.71
C SER A 164 -13.43 10.51 -15.76
N LYS A 165 -12.17 10.77 -16.15
CA LYS A 165 -11.44 9.93 -17.11
C LYS A 165 -10.80 8.73 -16.41
N GLY A 166 -10.88 7.56 -17.02
CA GLY A 166 -10.25 6.33 -16.53
C GLY A 166 -10.97 5.65 -15.35
N ILE A 167 -12.06 6.25 -14.84
CA ILE A 167 -12.83 5.73 -13.70
C ILE A 167 -13.53 4.40 -14.03
N ASP A 168 -14.09 4.27 -15.24
CA ASP A 168 -14.81 3.05 -15.62
C ASP A 168 -13.88 1.83 -15.70
N LYS A 169 -12.71 1.98 -16.32
CA LYS A 169 -11.68 0.93 -16.35
C LYS A 169 -11.22 0.55 -14.94
N LEU A 170 -11.11 1.53 -14.04
CA LEU A 170 -10.78 1.30 -12.65
C LEU A 170 -11.87 0.48 -11.94
N LYS A 171 -13.16 0.82 -12.15
CA LYS A 171 -14.31 0.05 -11.64
C LYS A 171 -14.29 -1.38 -12.14
N GLU A 172 -14.13 -1.60 -13.44
CA GLU A 172 -14.05 -2.94 -14.05
C GLU A 172 -12.95 -3.79 -13.39
N MET A 173 -11.79 -3.20 -13.09
CA MET A 173 -10.69 -3.89 -12.44
C MET A 173 -10.93 -4.23 -10.97
N MET A 174 -11.92 -3.60 -10.32
CA MET A 174 -12.26 -3.75 -8.91
C MET A 174 -13.46 -4.69 -8.66
N ILE A 175 -14.31 -4.93 -9.65
CA ILE A 175 -15.51 -5.78 -9.49
C ILE A 175 -15.13 -7.14 -8.90
N GLY A 176 -15.84 -7.54 -7.84
CA GLY A 176 -15.65 -8.81 -7.14
C GLY A 176 -14.38 -8.91 -6.29
N LYS A 177 -13.59 -7.84 -6.19
CA LYS A 177 -12.26 -7.85 -5.55
C LYS A 177 -12.19 -6.98 -4.32
N VAL A 178 -11.29 -7.35 -3.39
CA VAL A 178 -10.85 -6.48 -2.31
C VAL A 178 -9.67 -5.65 -2.80
N SER A 179 -9.88 -4.34 -2.89
CA SER A 179 -8.90 -3.40 -3.42
C SER A 179 -8.41 -2.45 -2.33
N MET A 180 -7.18 -1.94 -2.47
CA MET A 180 -6.66 -0.90 -1.59
C MET A 180 -5.96 0.19 -2.42
N PHE A 181 -6.13 1.47 -2.03
CA PHE A 181 -5.50 2.59 -2.71
C PHE A 181 -4.32 3.11 -1.90
N SER A 182 -3.17 3.31 -2.55
CA SER A 182 -1.97 3.83 -1.90
C SER A 182 -1.29 4.92 -2.73
N GLY A 183 -0.30 5.60 -2.14
CA GLY A 183 0.41 6.73 -2.73
C GLY A 183 0.60 7.88 -1.72
N HIS A 184 1.34 8.93 -2.11
CA HIS A 184 1.61 10.07 -1.23
C HIS A 184 0.35 10.79 -0.76
N SER A 185 0.47 11.58 0.31
CA SER A 185 -0.59 12.52 0.69
C SER A 185 -0.80 13.52 -0.44
N GLY A 186 -2.05 13.86 -0.77
CA GLY A 186 -2.34 14.85 -1.82
C GLY A 186 -2.38 14.33 -3.26
N VAL A 187 -2.03 13.07 -3.54
CA VAL A 187 -2.10 12.48 -4.90
C VAL A 187 -3.54 12.26 -5.40
N GLY A 188 -4.55 12.47 -4.54
CA GLY A 188 -5.96 12.38 -4.91
C GLY A 188 -6.67 11.07 -4.58
N LYS A 189 -6.14 10.25 -3.65
CA LYS A 189 -6.76 8.97 -3.22
C LYS A 189 -8.23 9.14 -2.81
N SER A 190 -8.51 9.97 -1.80
CA SER A 190 -9.88 10.18 -1.31
C SER A 190 -10.81 10.77 -2.37
N THR A 191 -10.29 11.66 -3.23
CA THR A 191 -11.05 12.22 -4.35
C THR A 191 -11.43 11.14 -5.35
N LEU A 192 -10.51 10.22 -5.67
CA LEU A 192 -10.75 9.12 -6.58
C LEU A 192 -11.75 8.11 -6.00
N VAL A 193 -11.64 7.79 -4.70
CA VAL A 193 -12.62 6.92 -4.03
C VAL A 193 -14.01 7.55 -4.01
N ASN A 194 -14.12 8.86 -3.74
CA ASN A 194 -15.41 9.55 -3.80
C ASN A 194 -15.98 9.62 -5.24
N ALA A 195 -15.13 9.65 -6.27
CA ALA A 195 -15.58 9.56 -7.66
C ALA A 195 -16.08 8.15 -8.02
N LEU A 196 -15.51 7.10 -7.42
CA LEU A 196 -15.94 5.71 -7.60
C LEU A 196 -17.26 5.42 -6.88
N GLU A 197 -17.38 5.90 -5.63
CA GLU A 197 -18.52 5.71 -4.77
C GLU A 197 -18.85 7.01 -4.03
N PRO A 198 -19.72 7.86 -4.60
CA PRO A 198 -20.08 9.15 -4.03
C PRO A 198 -20.70 9.07 -2.64
N SER A 199 -21.32 7.95 -2.29
CA SER A 199 -22.00 7.74 -1.00
C SER A 199 -21.04 7.58 0.19
N LEU A 200 -19.77 7.24 -0.04
CA LEU A 200 -18.80 7.05 1.05
C LEU A 200 -18.37 8.34 1.73
N HIS A 201 -18.54 9.50 1.07
CA HIS A 201 -18.23 10.84 1.60
C HIS A 201 -16.92 10.91 2.41
N LEU A 202 -15.87 10.24 1.92
CA LEU A 202 -14.59 10.21 2.63
C LEU A 202 -14.05 11.63 2.73
N LYS A 203 -13.50 11.99 3.89
CA LYS A 203 -12.98 13.33 4.16
C LYS A 203 -11.84 13.67 3.18
N THR A 204 -12.14 14.43 2.14
CA THR A 204 -11.14 15.05 1.26
C THR A 204 -10.60 16.28 1.97
N LYS A 205 -9.59 16.12 2.85
CA LYS A 205 -8.83 17.30 3.27
C LYS A 205 -8.00 17.76 2.06
N THR A 206 -8.40 18.87 1.45
CA THR A 206 -7.44 19.72 0.72
C THR A 206 -6.26 19.98 1.66
N ILE A 207 -5.06 20.07 1.11
CA ILE A 207 -3.86 20.43 1.89
C ILE A 207 -4.05 21.88 2.36
N SER A 208 -4.84 22.06 3.41
CA SER A 208 -5.10 23.34 4.05
C SER A 208 -4.25 23.41 5.30
N GLU A 209 -3.55 24.52 5.46
CA GLU A 209 -2.61 24.94 6.51
C GLU A 209 -3.13 24.86 7.97
N ALA A 210 -4.24 24.16 8.22
CA ALA A 210 -4.96 24.09 9.49
C ALA A 210 -4.57 22.91 10.40
N SER A 211 -3.47 22.21 10.15
CA SER A 211 -2.99 21.16 11.08
C SER A 211 -1.96 21.71 12.08
N LYS A 212 -2.29 22.84 12.74
CA LYS A 212 -1.49 23.39 13.86
C LYS A 212 -2.02 23.04 15.26
N GLN A 213 -3.10 22.26 15.38
CA GLN A 213 -3.54 21.77 16.68
C GLN A 213 -4.11 20.36 16.58
N GLY A 214 -3.56 19.48 17.42
CA GLY A 214 -3.88 18.06 17.42
C GLY A 214 -5.36 17.80 17.63
N GLN A 215 -5.95 17.07 16.69
CA GLN A 215 -7.19 16.33 16.92
C GLN A 215 -7.17 15.09 16.04
N HIS A 216 -7.26 13.95 16.70
CA HIS A 216 -7.04 12.60 16.20
C HIS A 216 -7.62 12.37 14.80
N THR A 217 -6.74 12.15 13.83
CA THR A 217 -7.10 11.67 12.49
C THR A 217 -7.32 10.16 12.59
N THR A 218 -8.45 9.65 12.10
CA THR A 218 -8.89 8.25 12.19
C THR A 218 -7.74 7.29 11.86
N THR A 219 -7.22 6.54 12.85
CA THR A 219 -5.98 5.74 12.70
C THR A 219 -6.22 4.29 12.27
N PHE A 220 -7.47 3.90 12.07
CA PHE A 220 -7.88 2.52 11.89
C PHE A 220 -8.24 2.26 10.43
N ALA A 221 -7.81 1.12 9.90
CA ALA A 221 -8.28 0.66 8.59
C ALA A 221 -9.76 0.30 8.65
N GLU A 222 -10.45 0.53 7.55
CA GLU A 222 -11.87 0.21 7.39
C GLU A 222 -12.12 -0.27 5.97
N MET A 223 -12.92 -1.33 5.84
CA MET A 223 -13.39 -1.86 4.56
C MET A 223 -14.79 -1.31 4.27
N TYR A 224 -15.01 -0.96 3.01
CA TYR A 224 -16.29 -0.50 2.51
C TYR A 224 -16.72 -1.34 1.32
N ASP A 225 -18.01 -1.67 1.26
CA ASP A 225 -18.64 -2.22 0.07
C ASP A 225 -18.99 -1.09 -0.89
N LEU A 226 -18.70 -1.29 -2.17
CA LEU A 226 -19.03 -0.35 -3.24
C LEU A 226 -20.28 -0.83 -3.97
N SER A 227 -21.11 0.12 -4.43
CA SER A 227 -22.40 -0.14 -5.08
C SER A 227 -22.33 -1.05 -6.32
N PHE A 228 -21.15 -1.18 -6.92
CA PHE A 228 -20.90 -1.99 -8.11
C PHE A 228 -20.25 -3.36 -7.79
N GLY A 229 -20.37 -3.84 -6.56
CA GLY A 229 -19.94 -5.20 -6.18
C GLY A 229 -18.44 -5.35 -5.98
N ALA A 230 -17.76 -4.27 -5.59
CA ALA A 230 -16.35 -4.25 -5.22
C ALA A 230 -16.19 -3.91 -3.74
N ARG A 231 -15.02 -4.17 -3.16
CA ARG A 231 -14.67 -3.78 -1.80
C ARG A 231 -13.41 -2.93 -1.81
N ILE A 232 -13.39 -1.88 -0.99
CA ILE A 232 -12.19 -1.05 -0.81
C ILE A 232 -11.79 -1.01 0.66
N ILE A 233 -10.51 -1.20 0.93
CA ILE A 233 -9.93 -0.92 2.25
C ILE A 233 -9.34 0.48 2.20
N ASP A 234 -9.86 1.38 3.04
CA ASP A 234 -9.22 2.65 3.33
C ASP A 234 -8.32 2.49 4.55
N THR A 235 -7.11 3.01 4.45
CA THR A 235 -6.13 2.98 5.53
C THR A 235 -5.65 4.41 5.81
N PRO A 236 -6.46 5.22 6.52
CA PRO A 236 -6.09 6.61 6.76
C PRO A 236 -4.81 6.68 7.61
N GLY A 237 -3.85 7.48 7.16
CA GLY A 237 -2.61 7.71 7.90
C GLY A 237 -1.55 6.62 7.80
N ILE A 238 -1.72 5.59 6.96
CA ILE A 238 -0.56 4.83 6.47
C ILE A 238 0.22 5.73 5.51
N LYS A 239 1.12 6.53 6.08
CA LYS A 239 2.18 7.22 5.36
C LYS A 239 3.26 6.19 5.02
N GLY A 240 2.92 5.32 4.07
CA GLY A 240 3.84 4.39 3.44
C GLY A 240 3.62 2.92 3.72
N PHE A 241 3.49 2.19 2.63
CA PHE A 241 3.75 0.76 2.54
C PHE A 241 5.24 0.62 2.85
N GLY A 242 5.58 0.42 4.13
CA GLY A 242 6.97 0.32 4.54
C GLY A 242 7.59 -0.90 3.89
N ILE A 243 8.84 -0.78 3.39
CA ILE A 243 9.65 -1.97 3.13
C ILE A 243 9.73 -2.70 4.47
N VAL A 244 9.17 -3.89 4.46
CA VAL A 244 9.40 -4.83 5.53
C VAL A 244 10.79 -5.38 5.36
N ASP A 245 11.45 -5.61 6.48
CA ASP A 245 12.78 -6.20 6.58
C ASP A 245 12.90 -7.37 5.60
N MET A 246 13.50 -7.12 4.44
CA MET A 246 13.75 -8.10 3.39
C MET A 246 15.23 -8.41 3.42
N GLU A 247 15.57 -9.70 3.31
CA GLU A 247 16.95 -10.10 3.13
C GLU A 247 17.46 -9.60 1.78
N LYS A 248 18.71 -9.12 1.74
CA LYS A 248 19.29 -8.48 0.55
C LYS A 248 19.26 -9.38 -0.68
N GLU A 249 19.40 -10.67 -0.43
CA GLU A 249 19.39 -11.77 -1.38
C GLU A 249 18.03 -11.96 -2.05
N GLU A 250 16.93 -11.58 -1.38
CA GLU A 250 15.57 -11.72 -1.91
C GLU A 250 15.14 -10.52 -2.77
N ILE A 251 15.72 -9.34 -2.52
CA ILE A 251 15.28 -8.06 -3.12
C ILE A 251 15.27 -8.14 -4.65
N SER A 252 16.30 -8.74 -5.26
CA SER A 252 16.37 -8.89 -6.72
C SER A 252 15.27 -9.80 -7.28
N GLY A 253 14.76 -10.74 -6.48
CA GLY A 253 13.66 -11.63 -6.84
C GLY A 253 12.31 -10.92 -6.96
N TYR A 254 12.16 -9.76 -6.33
CA TYR A 254 10.93 -8.95 -6.35
C TYR A 254 10.91 -7.90 -7.48
N PHE A 255 11.97 -7.83 -8.30
CA PHE A 255 11.97 -7.08 -9.57
C PHE A 255 11.64 -8.05 -10.71
N PRO A 256 10.48 -7.96 -11.38
CA PRO A 256 10.06 -8.93 -12.39
C PRO A 256 11.08 -9.12 -13.53
N GLU A 257 11.71 -8.03 -13.96
CA GLU A 257 12.73 -8.01 -14.99
C GLU A 257 14.05 -8.66 -14.54
N PHE A 258 14.39 -8.56 -13.24
CA PHE A 258 15.58 -9.21 -12.68
C PHE A 258 15.33 -10.69 -12.45
N PHE A 259 14.15 -11.04 -11.95
CA PHE A 259 13.74 -12.41 -11.71
C PHE A 259 13.83 -13.27 -12.98
N LYS A 260 13.49 -12.71 -14.14
CA LYS A 260 13.61 -13.37 -15.45
C LYS A 260 15.06 -13.64 -15.88
N LEU A 261 16.01 -12.85 -15.38
CA LEU A 261 17.42 -12.86 -15.79
C LEU A 261 18.36 -13.47 -14.74
N LYS A 262 17.90 -13.66 -13.49
CA LYS A 262 18.73 -14.08 -12.36
C LYS A 262 19.49 -15.39 -12.64
N ASP A 263 18.85 -16.36 -13.29
CA ASP A 263 19.42 -17.68 -13.59
C ASP A 263 20.51 -17.64 -14.68
N GLN A 264 20.66 -16.49 -15.37
CA GLN A 264 21.70 -16.27 -16.37
C GLN A 264 22.98 -15.67 -15.76
N CYS A 265 22.97 -15.34 -14.46
CA CYS A 265 24.17 -14.90 -13.76
C CYS A 265 25.14 -16.06 -13.55
N LYS A 266 26.44 -15.77 -13.62
CA LYS A 266 27.48 -16.78 -13.38
C LYS A 266 27.46 -17.31 -11.93
N PHE A 267 27.07 -16.47 -10.98
CA PHE A 267 27.05 -16.78 -9.55
C PHE A 267 25.61 -16.88 -9.06
N ASN A 268 25.32 -17.93 -8.28
CA ASN A 268 23.97 -18.18 -7.74
C ASN A 268 23.55 -17.16 -6.66
N ASN A 269 24.51 -16.51 -6.00
CA ASN A 269 24.31 -15.52 -4.94
C ASN A 269 24.70 -14.10 -5.39
N CYS A 270 24.53 -13.79 -6.67
CA CYS A 270 24.84 -12.48 -7.22
C CYS A 270 23.90 -11.41 -6.63
N LEU A 271 24.46 -10.38 -6.00
CA LEU A 271 23.77 -9.16 -5.55
C LEU A 271 23.75 -8.08 -6.65
N HIS A 272 24.23 -8.43 -7.85
CA HIS A 272 24.17 -7.61 -9.06
C HIS A 272 24.83 -6.23 -8.95
N LYS A 273 25.69 -5.99 -7.95
CA LYS A 273 26.29 -4.68 -7.65
C LYS A 273 27.71 -4.52 -8.18
N GLU A 274 28.60 -5.49 -7.97
CA GLU A 274 30.02 -5.43 -8.38
C GLU A 274 30.48 -6.70 -9.10
N GLU A 275 29.63 -7.72 -9.15
CA GLU A 275 30.01 -9.05 -9.60
C GLU A 275 30.34 -9.09 -11.10
N PRO A 276 31.42 -9.78 -11.49
CA PRO A 276 31.77 -9.96 -12.89
C PRO A 276 30.78 -10.91 -13.58
N HIS A 277 30.50 -10.64 -14.86
CA HIS A 277 29.55 -11.41 -15.69
C HIS A 277 28.11 -11.46 -15.15
N CYS A 278 27.66 -10.43 -14.44
CA CYS A 278 26.27 -10.26 -14.04
C CYS A 278 25.36 -10.07 -15.27
N ALA A 279 24.32 -10.90 -15.41
CA ALA A 279 23.36 -10.80 -16.52
C ALA A 279 22.54 -9.51 -16.46
N ILE A 280 22.20 -9.06 -15.24
CA ILE A 280 21.43 -7.82 -15.01
C ILE A 280 22.21 -6.60 -15.49
N LYS A 281 23.51 -6.53 -15.18
CA LYS A 281 24.37 -5.44 -15.67
C LYS A 281 24.52 -5.46 -17.19
N LYS A 282 24.63 -6.64 -17.79
CA LYS A 282 24.66 -6.77 -19.27
C LYS A 282 23.34 -6.31 -19.90
N ALA A 283 22.21 -6.61 -19.28
CA ALA A 283 20.90 -6.15 -19.74
C ALA A 283 20.76 -4.62 -19.57
N LEU A 284 21.30 -4.06 -18.49
CA LEU A 284 21.40 -2.61 -18.28
C LEU A 284 22.26 -1.93 -19.36
N GLU A 285 23.41 -2.50 -19.71
CA GLU A 285 24.30 -1.99 -20.79
C GLU A 285 23.65 -2.04 -22.19
N LYS A 286 22.62 -2.87 -22.37
CA LYS A 286 21.86 -3.03 -23.61
C LYS A 286 20.53 -2.26 -23.62
N ASP A 287 20.27 -1.44 -22.60
CA ASP A 287 18.99 -0.73 -22.41
C ASP A 287 17.76 -1.66 -22.32
N GLU A 288 17.95 -2.94 -21.99
CA GLU A 288 16.86 -3.89 -21.71
C GLU A 288 16.25 -3.65 -20.32
N ILE A 289 17.02 -3.02 -19.42
CA ILE A 289 16.60 -2.60 -18.08
C ILE A 289 16.80 -1.09 -17.98
N ALA A 290 15.76 -0.37 -17.58
CA ALA A 290 15.86 1.06 -17.36
C ALA A 290 16.81 1.38 -16.20
N TRP A 291 17.71 2.36 -16.38
CA TRP A 291 18.65 2.78 -15.33
C TRP A 291 17.93 3.20 -14.04
N SER A 292 16.78 3.85 -14.14
CA SER A 292 15.96 4.25 -12.97
C SER A 292 15.61 3.07 -12.08
N ARG A 293 15.26 1.91 -12.67
CA ARG A 293 14.92 0.67 -11.96
C ARG A 293 16.13 0.08 -11.26
N TYR A 294 17.26 0.00 -11.94
CA TYR A 294 18.52 -0.48 -11.34
C TYR A 294 19.02 0.46 -10.23
N ASN A 295 18.87 1.77 -10.40
CA ASN A 295 19.21 2.76 -9.38
C ASN A 295 18.34 2.60 -8.12
N SER A 296 17.03 2.40 -8.28
CA SER A 296 16.14 2.09 -7.15
C SER A 296 16.51 0.78 -6.47
N TYR A 297 16.86 -0.25 -7.23
CA TYR A 297 17.35 -1.51 -6.67
C TYR A 297 18.59 -1.30 -5.77
N LEU A 298 19.58 -0.54 -6.25
CA LEU A 298 20.78 -0.23 -5.45
C LEU A 298 20.43 0.54 -4.17
N LYS A 299 19.57 1.56 -4.24
CA LYS A 299 19.11 2.30 -3.07
C LYS A 299 18.43 1.40 -2.04
N ILE A 300 17.58 0.48 -2.51
CA ILE A 300 16.89 -0.48 -1.64
C ILE A 300 17.90 -1.45 -0.99
N LEU A 301 18.88 -1.94 -1.75
CA LEU A 301 19.92 -2.85 -1.30
C LEU A 301 20.87 -2.23 -0.24
N GLU A 302 21.15 -0.93 -0.39
CA GLU A 302 21.98 -0.16 0.53
C GLU A 302 21.24 0.18 1.84
N GLY A 303 19.93 0.01 1.86
CA GLY A 303 19.09 0.35 3.01
C GLY A 303 18.97 1.86 3.17
N ASP A 304 19.05 2.61 2.07
CA ASP A 304 18.85 4.06 2.09
C ASP A 304 17.41 4.34 2.54
N ASP A 305 17.30 4.68 3.82
CA ASP A 305 16.11 5.19 4.47
C ASP A 305 15.84 6.61 3.96
N GLU A 306 15.50 6.74 2.67
CA GLU A 306 14.54 7.77 2.30
C GLU A 306 13.28 7.42 3.09
N ASN A 307 13.18 8.00 4.30
CA ASN A 307 12.01 7.89 5.13
C ASN A 307 10.81 8.23 4.23
N TYR A 308 9.79 7.37 4.23
CA TYR A 308 8.49 7.68 3.63
C TYR A 308 7.91 9.03 4.11
N ARG A 309 8.49 9.58 5.17
CA ARG A 309 8.47 10.99 5.52
C ARG A 309 9.48 11.78 4.68
N THR A 310 9.10 12.12 3.45
CA THR A 310 9.40 13.47 2.99
C THR A 310 8.47 14.39 3.79
N ASP A 311 8.82 14.60 5.06
CA ASP A 311 8.31 15.77 5.76
C ASP A 311 9.01 16.92 5.04
N SER A 312 8.27 17.67 4.21
CA SER A 312 8.68 18.99 3.71
C SER A 312 8.96 20.01 4.83
N TYR A 313 9.03 19.53 6.07
CA TYR A 313 9.21 20.26 7.32
C TYR A 313 10.48 19.82 8.05
N ASP A 314 11.26 18.85 7.55
CA ASP A 314 12.54 18.51 8.18
C ASP A 314 13.59 19.61 7.92
N GLU A 315 13.49 20.30 6.77
CA GLU A 315 14.24 21.54 6.50
C GLU A 315 13.75 22.70 7.39
N ASP A 316 12.43 22.89 7.53
CA ASP A 316 11.86 23.92 8.42
C ASP A 316 12.17 23.65 9.90
N ARG A 317 12.22 22.38 10.33
CA ARG A 317 12.62 22.01 11.69
C ARG A 317 14.09 22.32 11.93
N LYS A 318 14.98 21.91 11.02
CA LYS A 318 16.40 22.24 11.08
C LYS A 318 16.63 23.76 11.12
N ALA A 319 15.90 24.52 10.29
CA ALA A 319 15.94 25.98 10.30
C ALA A 319 15.39 26.59 11.60
N SER A 320 14.35 26.00 12.21
CA SER A 320 13.79 26.46 13.49
C SER A 320 14.67 26.12 14.72
N ASP A 321 15.46 25.06 14.64
CA ASP A 321 16.39 24.66 15.69
C ASP A 321 17.72 25.42 15.58
N GLU A 322 18.15 25.81 14.37
CA GLU A 322 19.30 26.70 14.16
C GLU A 322 19.05 28.13 14.62
N THR A 323 17.81 28.62 14.51
CA THR A 323 17.40 29.95 14.98
C THR A 323 17.14 30.02 16.49
N ARG A 324 17.25 28.88 17.20
CA ARG A 324 17.09 28.76 18.66
C ARG A 324 18.41 28.63 19.43
N LYS A 325 19.56 28.76 18.77
CA LYS A 325 20.87 28.83 19.43
C LYS A 325 21.32 30.24 19.72
#